data_AF-A0A519T127-F1
#
_entry.id   AF-A0A519T127-F1
#
_cell.length_a   1.000
_cell.length_b   1.000
_cell.length_c   1.000
_cell.angle_alpha   90.00
_cell.angle_beta   90.00
_cell.angle_gamma   90.00
#
_symmetry.space_group_name_H-M   'P 1'
#
loop_
_entity.id
_entity.type
_entity.pdbx_description
1 polymer ?
#
loop_
_entity_poly.entity_id
_entity_poly.type
_entity_poly.pdbx_seq_one_letter_code
_entity_poly.pdbx_strand_id
1 'polypeptide(L)'
;LYYSDEGVGVRKYYADPARGDAELALFARTGFAEDHEGISIYKTGPAAGYILVSDQAASTFRFFPRQGTAADPNAHPELRAVPVAAHFSDGSDVTNVPLNAQFPHGLFVAMSDNKTFHYYRWEDMLGSGVKAVQ
;
A
#
# COMPACT_ATOMS: atom_id res chain seq x y z
N LEU A 1 -2.50 -12.97 4.54
CA LEU A 1 -1.13 -12.65 4.13
C LEU A 1 -1.21 -12.05 2.72
N TYR A 2 -0.44 -11.00 2.45
CA TYR A 2 -0.28 -10.45 1.11
C TYR A 2 1.19 -10.61 0.71
N TYR A 3 1.44 -11.03 -0.52
CA TYR A 3 2.77 -11.22 -1.07
C TYR A 3 2.88 -10.43 -2.37
N SER A 4 3.97 -9.69 -2.51
CA SER A 4 4.30 -9.02 -3.75
C SER A 4 5.04 -9.99 -4.66
N ASP A 5 4.43 -10.36 -5.78
CA ASP A 5 5.04 -11.23 -6.79
C ASP A 5 5.45 -10.35 -7.97
N GLU A 6 6.72 -9.94 -7.98
CA GLU A 6 7.30 -9.01 -8.95
C GLU A 6 6.98 -9.43 -10.40
N GLY A 7 6.59 -8.46 -11.23
CA GLY A 7 6.11 -8.71 -12.59
C GLY A 7 4.77 -9.46 -12.74
N VAL A 8 4.14 -9.95 -11.66
CA VAL A 8 2.90 -10.74 -11.72
C VAL A 8 1.70 -10.03 -11.08
N GLY A 9 1.87 -9.53 -9.85
CA GLY A 9 0.79 -8.91 -9.07
C GLY A 9 0.93 -9.12 -7.56
N VAL A 10 -0.13 -8.82 -6.83
CA VAL A 10 -0.20 -9.08 -5.39
C VAL A 10 -1.07 -10.31 -5.13
N ARG A 11 -0.48 -11.30 -4.47
CA ARG A 11 -1.15 -12.53 -4.05
C ARG A 11 -1.69 -12.42 -2.64
N LYS A 12 -2.81 -13.09 -2.37
CA LYS A 12 -3.44 -13.17 -1.05
C LYS A 12 -3.58 -14.62 -0.61
N TYR A 13 -3.18 -14.90 0.61
CA TYR A 13 -3.29 -16.21 1.26
C TYR A 13 -3.85 -16.08 2.67
N TYR A 14 -4.23 -17.21 3.28
CA TYR A 14 -4.46 -17.26 4.72
C TYR A 14 -3.16 -16.96 5.47
N ALA A 15 -3.25 -16.19 6.56
CA ALA A 15 -2.11 -15.97 7.45
C ALA A 15 -1.97 -17.09 8.49
N ASP A 16 -3.03 -17.88 8.70
CA ASP A 16 -3.01 -19.05 9.57
C ASP A 16 -2.27 -20.19 8.87
N PRO A 17 -1.12 -20.66 9.41
CA PRO A 17 -0.32 -21.70 8.77
C PRO A 17 -1.05 -23.03 8.65
N ALA A 18 -2.05 -23.30 9.50
CA ALA A 18 -2.83 -24.55 9.43
C ALA A 18 -3.75 -24.60 8.19
N ARG A 19 -3.98 -23.47 7.52
CA ARG A 19 -4.85 -23.39 6.33
C ARG A 19 -4.14 -23.67 5.01
N GLY A 20 -2.84 -23.99 5.04
CA GLY A 20 -2.07 -24.37 3.87
C GLY A 20 -1.80 -23.20 2.90
N ASP A 21 -1.59 -23.54 1.63
CA ASP A 21 -1.08 -22.66 0.57
C ASP A 21 -2.15 -22.27 -0.47
N ALA A 22 -3.44 -22.47 -0.16
CA ALA A 22 -4.52 -22.10 -1.06
C ALA A 22 -4.53 -20.58 -1.35
N GLU A 23 -4.30 -20.20 -2.60
CA GLU A 23 -4.39 -18.82 -3.06
C GLU A 23 -5.85 -18.33 -3.02
N LEU A 24 -6.04 -17.15 -2.42
CA LEU A 24 -7.36 -16.53 -2.25
C LEU A 24 -7.62 -15.46 -3.29
N ALA A 25 -6.58 -14.75 -3.72
CA ALA A 25 -6.68 -13.71 -4.73
C ALA A 25 -5.33 -13.47 -5.40
N LEU A 26 -5.40 -13.05 -6.66
CA LEU A 26 -4.32 -12.38 -7.38
C LEU A 26 -4.88 -11.09 -7.98
N PHE A 27 -4.39 -9.94 -7.52
CA PHE A 27 -4.82 -8.61 -7.96
C PHE A 27 -3.61 -7.76 -8.31
N ALA A 28 -3.82 -6.47 -8.62
CA ALA A 28 -2.77 -5.52 -9.01
C ALA A 28 -2.01 -5.89 -10.31
N ARG A 29 -2.49 -6.87 -11.09
CA ARG A 29 -1.80 -7.47 -12.25
C ARG A 29 -1.40 -6.51 -13.40
N THR A 30 -1.89 -5.28 -13.39
CA THR A 30 -1.70 -4.29 -14.45
C THR A 30 -1.58 -2.90 -13.85
N GLY A 31 -0.95 -1.99 -14.58
CA GLY A 31 -0.84 -0.59 -14.19
C GLY A 31 0.52 -0.24 -13.61
N PHE A 32 1.28 -1.20 -13.12
CA PHE A 32 2.64 -1.02 -12.60
C PHE A 32 3.64 -0.81 -13.74
N ALA A 33 4.62 0.06 -13.52
CA ALA A 33 5.64 0.36 -14.52
C ALA A 33 6.65 -0.80 -14.66
N GLU A 34 7.04 -1.37 -13.52
CA GLU A 34 7.92 -2.54 -13.43
C GLU A 34 7.45 -3.43 -12.28
N ASP A 35 8.14 -3.38 -11.15
CA ASP A 35 7.93 -4.30 -10.03
C ASP A 35 6.90 -3.80 -9.02
N HIS A 36 6.27 -4.79 -8.38
CA HIS A 36 5.47 -4.58 -7.19
C HIS A 36 6.38 -4.81 -6.01
N GLU A 37 6.63 -3.79 -5.19
CA GLU A 37 7.54 -3.92 -4.04
C GLU A 37 6.79 -3.91 -2.71
N GLY A 38 7.23 -3.10 -1.75
CA GLY A 38 6.70 -3.07 -0.40
C GLY A 38 5.18 -2.87 -0.32
N ILE A 39 4.57 -3.63 0.59
CA ILE A 39 3.14 -3.61 0.87
C ILE A 39 2.91 -3.06 2.27
N SER A 40 2.07 -2.02 2.38
CA SER A 40 1.63 -1.42 3.64
C SER A 40 0.11 -1.56 3.82
N ILE A 41 -0.36 -1.63 5.07
CA ILE A 41 -1.81 -1.72 5.39
C ILE A 41 -2.24 -0.59 6.31
N TYR A 42 -3.03 0.36 5.79
CA TYR A 42 -3.70 1.36 6.62
C TYR A 42 -5.06 0.82 7.08
N LYS A 43 -5.26 0.69 8.39
CA LYS A 43 -6.50 0.15 8.96
C LYS A 43 -7.52 1.27 9.20
N THR A 44 -8.74 1.12 8.69
CA THR A 44 -9.89 1.96 9.08
C THR A 44 -10.84 1.23 10.03
N GLY A 45 -10.56 -0.04 10.31
CA GLY A 45 -11.27 -0.87 11.27
C GLY A 45 -10.67 -2.29 11.33
N PRO A 46 -11.33 -3.23 12.01
CA PRO A 46 -10.83 -4.60 12.15
C PRO A 46 -10.60 -5.30 10.80
N ALA A 47 -11.54 -5.14 9.87
CA ALA A 47 -11.53 -5.79 8.55
C ALA A 47 -11.36 -4.82 7.36
N ALA A 48 -11.56 -3.51 7.58
CA ALA A 48 -11.53 -2.50 6.53
C ALA A 48 -10.21 -1.70 6.51
N GLY A 49 -9.94 -1.09 5.37
CA GLY A 49 -8.79 -0.22 5.19
C GLY A 49 -8.26 -0.21 3.78
N TYR A 50 -6.98 0.13 3.65
CA TYR A 50 -6.27 0.22 2.39
C TYR A 50 -5.04 -0.68 2.40
N ILE A 51 -4.81 -1.34 1.28
CA ILE A 51 -3.53 -1.97 0.93
C ILE A 51 -2.82 -0.98 0.01
N LEU A 52 -1.60 -0.60 0.36
CA LEU A 52 -0.75 0.26 -0.45
C LEU A 52 0.37 -0.61 -1.00
N VAL A 53 0.63 -0.52 -2.30
CA VAL A 53 1.67 -1.29 -2.99
C VAL A 53 2.58 -0.31 -3.71
N SER A 54 3.88 -0.45 -3.53
CA SER A 54 4.86 0.38 -4.24
C SER A 54 4.96 0.00 -5.72
N ASP A 55 4.89 1.00 -6.58
CA ASP A 55 5.21 0.95 -8.02
C ASP A 55 6.54 1.69 -8.21
N GLN A 56 7.64 0.97 -7.95
CA GLN A 56 8.94 1.60 -7.64
C GLN A 56 9.48 2.47 -8.77
N ALA A 57 9.39 1.97 -10.00
CA ALA A 57 9.88 2.65 -11.20
C ALA A 57 9.05 3.90 -11.53
N ALA A 58 7.80 3.98 -11.05
CA ALA A 58 6.92 5.12 -11.24
C ALA A 58 6.90 6.11 -10.06
N SER A 59 7.69 5.88 -9.00
CA SER A 59 7.67 6.72 -7.78
C SER A 59 6.25 6.95 -7.27
N THR A 60 5.45 5.88 -7.23
CA THR A 60 4.01 5.93 -7.02
C THR A 60 3.57 4.81 -6.08
N PHE A 61 2.60 5.09 -5.21
CA PHE A 61 1.92 4.05 -4.43
C PHE A 61 0.50 3.83 -4.94
N ARG A 62 0.14 2.57 -5.18
CA ARG A 62 -1.18 2.16 -5.65
C ARG A 62 -2.02 1.61 -4.51
N PHE A 63 -3.28 2.01 -4.47
CA PHE A 63 -4.17 1.78 -3.34
C PHE A 63 -5.28 0.81 -3.73
N PHE A 64 -5.53 -0.17 -2.88
CA PHE A 64 -6.56 -1.19 -3.04
C PHE A 64 -7.38 -1.32 -1.76
N PRO A 65 -8.67 -1.72 -1.82
CA PRO A 65 -9.48 -1.90 -0.61
C PRO A 65 -9.04 -3.15 0.13
N ARG A 66 -8.79 -3.08 1.44
CA ARG A 66 -8.38 -4.25 2.25
C ARG A 66 -9.48 -5.31 2.34
N GLN A 67 -10.74 -4.86 2.44
CA GLN A 67 -11.92 -5.69 2.61
C GLN A 67 -12.42 -6.36 1.32
N GLY A 68 -11.86 -6.00 0.17
CA GLY A 68 -12.39 -6.37 -1.14
C GLY A 68 -13.65 -5.59 -1.52
N THR A 69 -14.49 -6.15 -2.39
CA THR A 69 -15.79 -5.58 -2.76
C THR A 69 -16.92 -6.14 -1.92
N ALA A 70 -18.11 -5.54 -1.99
CA ALA A 70 -19.29 -6.08 -1.31
C ALA A 70 -19.74 -7.45 -1.88
N ALA A 71 -19.45 -7.71 -3.16
CA ALA A 71 -19.82 -8.97 -3.83
C ALA A 71 -18.77 -10.08 -3.62
N ASP A 72 -17.50 -9.70 -3.50
CA ASP A 72 -16.38 -10.62 -3.33
C ASP A 72 -15.29 -10.00 -2.43
N PRO A 73 -15.03 -10.57 -1.23
CA PRO A 73 -13.99 -10.11 -0.31
C PRO A 73 -12.55 -10.37 -0.81
N ASN A 74 -12.38 -11.09 -1.92
CA ASN A 74 -11.11 -11.33 -2.59
C ASN A 74 -10.94 -10.49 -3.86
N ALA A 75 -11.94 -9.71 -4.26
CA ALA A 75 -11.82 -8.75 -5.35
C ALA A 75 -11.28 -7.41 -4.84
N HIS A 76 -10.04 -7.07 -5.22
CA HIS A 76 -9.32 -5.87 -4.79
C HIS A 76 -9.06 -4.93 -5.98
N PRO A 77 -10.05 -4.16 -6.46
CA PRO A 77 -9.85 -3.21 -7.56
C PRO A 77 -8.95 -2.05 -7.14
N GLU A 78 -8.17 -1.51 -8.08
CA GLU A 78 -7.40 -0.28 -7.82
C GLU A 78 -8.36 0.88 -7.52
N LEU A 79 -8.10 1.59 -6.43
CA LEU A 79 -8.84 2.77 -6.03
C LEU A 79 -8.20 4.05 -6.59
N ARG A 80 -6.86 4.08 -6.61
CA ARG A 80 -6.05 5.20 -7.07
C ARG A 80 -4.56 4.86 -7.11
N ALA A 81 -3.82 5.69 -7.85
CA ALA A 81 -2.38 5.77 -7.85
C ALA A 81 -1.95 7.15 -7.30
N VAL A 82 -0.95 7.17 -6.43
CA VAL A 82 -0.53 8.37 -5.69
C VAL A 82 0.97 8.60 -5.90
N PRO A 83 1.37 9.60 -6.70
CA PRO A 83 2.77 9.98 -6.85
C PRO A 83 3.36 10.44 -5.52
N VAL A 84 4.60 10.07 -5.26
CA VAL A 84 5.33 10.42 -4.05
C VAL A 84 6.69 11.01 -4.38
N ALA A 85 7.34 11.63 -3.39
CA ALA A 85 8.70 12.14 -3.55
C ALA A 85 9.76 11.04 -3.40
N ALA A 86 9.38 9.89 -2.84
CA ALA A 86 10.26 8.74 -2.71
C ALA A 86 10.59 8.17 -4.10
N HIS A 87 11.87 7.94 -4.35
CA HIS A 87 12.39 7.45 -5.63
C HIS A 87 12.80 5.99 -5.50
N PHE A 88 12.30 5.14 -6.40
CA PHE A 88 12.63 3.70 -6.43
C PHE A 88 12.39 3.04 -5.06
N SER A 89 11.22 3.29 -4.49
CA SER A 89 10.85 2.80 -3.16
C SER A 89 10.55 1.31 -3.19
N ASP A 90 11.30 0.55 -2.40
CA ASP A 90 10.99 -0.84 -2.10
C ASP A 90 10.03 -0.90 -0.89
N GLY A 91 10.58 -0.82 0.32
CA GLY A 91 9.88 -0.84 1.60
C GLY A 91 9.17 0.45 2.03
N SER A 92 8.02 0.24 2.68
CA SER A 92 7.19 1.29 3.28
C SER A 92 6.50 0.77 4.53
N ASP A 93 6.01 1.67 5.38
CA ASP A 93 5.08 1.31 6.47
C ASP A 93 4.10 2.47 6.74
N VAL A 94 2.98 2.14 7.38
CA VAL A 94 1.92 3.09 7.69
C VAL A 94 1.26 2.82 9.04
N THR A 95 0.99 3.89 9.78
CA THR A 95 0.16 3.85 10.99
C THR A 95 -1.06 4.74 10.85
N ASN A 96 -2.19 4.30 11.41
CA ASN A 96 -3.41 5.09 11.56
C ASN A 96 -3.53 5.75 12.95
N VAL A 97 -2.52 5.57 13.81
CA VAL A 97 -2.49 6.14 15.15
C VAL A 97 -2.06 7.60 15.06
N PRO A 98 -2.84 8.56 15.57
CA PRO A 98 -2.41 9.96 15.67
C PRO A 98 -1.10 10.06 16.46
N LEU A 99 -0.08 10.69 15.89
CA LEU A 99 1.22 10.82 16.54
C LEU A 99 1.39 12.17 17.24
N ASN A 100 0.96 13.25 16.58
CA ASN A 100 1.04 14.62 17.08
C ASN A 100 0.16 15.55 16.20
N ALA A 101 0.24 16.86 16.43
CA ALA A 101 -0.50 17.87 15.67
C ALA A 101 -0.15 17.91 14.17
N GLN A 102 1.05 17.47 13.78
CA GLN A 102 1.47 17.39 12.37
C GLN A 102 0.96 16.12 11.69
N PHE A 103 0.79 15.03 12.44
CA PHE A 103 0.31 13.72 11.95
C PHE A 103 -0.96 13.28 12.69
N PRO A 104 -2.08 14.02 12.55
CA PRO A 104 -3.30 13.76 13.30
C PRO A 104 -4.03 12.49 12.87
N HIS A 105 -3.77 11.97 11.66
CA HIS A 105 -4.36 10.72 11.15
C HIS A 105 -3.32 9.61 10.94
N GLY A 106 -2.16 9.77 11.57
CA GLY A 106 -1.01 8.89 11.45
C GLY A 106 -0.04 9.32 10.35
N LEU A 107 0.86 8.40 10.04
CA LEU A 107 2.07 8.65 9.25
C LEU A 107 2.26 7.52 8.24
N PHE A 108 2.53 7.88 6.99
CA PHE A 108 3.05 6.99 5.97
C PHE A 108 4.53 7.29 5.75
N VAL A 109 5.35 6.24 5.67
CA VAL A 109 6.79 6.33 5.44
C VAL A 109 7.16 5.46 4.24
N ALA A 110 7.95 6.02 3.32
CA ALA A 110 8.52 5.29 2.19
C ALA A 110 10.01 5.63 2.06
N MET A 111 10.85 4.64 1.76
CA MET A 111 12.27 4.90 1.52
C MET A 111 12.52 5.31 0.07
N SER A 112 13.63 6.00 -0.15
CA SER A 112 14.26 6.13 -1.45
C SER A 112 15.53 5.28 -1.52
N ASP A 113 15.93 4.87 -2.73
CA ASP A 113 17.19 4.17 -3.02
C ASP A 113 18.45 4.88 -2.50
N ASN A 114 18.38 6.19 -2.29
CA ASN A 114 19.44 7.00 -1.69
C ASN A 114 19.49 6.99 -0.15
N LYS A 115 18.73 6.09 0.51
CA LYS A 115 18.63 5.95 1.98
C LYS A 115 17.86 7.06 2.71
N THR A 116 17.14 7.91 1.97
CA THR A 116 16.21 8.88 2.56
C THR A 116 14.91 8.18 2.92
N PHE A 117 14.29 8.55 4.04
CA PHE A 117 12.92 8.17 4.37
C PHE A 117 12.03 9.40 4.30
N HIS A 118 10.99 9.31 3.48
CA HIS A 118 10.04 10.40 3.27
C HIS A 118 8.82 10.20 4.16
N TYR A 119 8.37 11.27 4.81
CA TYR A 119 7.20 11.26 5.69
C TYR A 119 6.03 11.96 5.03
N TYR A 120 4.88 11.28 5.04
CA TYR A 120 3.65 11.78 4.46
C TYR A 120 2.54 11.75 5.51
N ARG A 121 1.80 12.86 5.61
CA ARG A 121 0.55 12.86 6.38
C ARG A 121 -0.46 11.99 5.65
N TRP A 122 -1.19 11.18 6.40
CA TRP A 122 -2.16 10.26 5.80
C TRP A 122 -3.23 10.98 4.95
N GLU A 123 -3.74 12.12 5.41
CA GLU A 123 -4.73 12.90 4.66
C GLU A 123 -4.22 13.40 3.30
N ASP A 124 -2.91 13.65 3.16
CA ASP A 124 -2.32 14.09 1.89
C ASP A 124 -2.26 12.93 0.88
N MET A 125 -2.13 11.69 1.36
CA MET A 125 -2.20 10.48 0.53
C MET A 125 -3.63 10.23 -0.01
N LEU A 126 -4.63 10.86 0.61
CA LEU A 126 -6.03 10.83 0.17
C LEU A 126 -6.41 12.03 -0.71
N GLY A 127 -5.58 13.08 -0.77
CA GLY A 127 -5.82 14.29 -1.57
C GLY A 127 -5.40 14.18 -3.03
N SER A 128 -5.73 15.17 -3.86
CA SER A 128 -5.39 15.20 -5.30
C SER A 128 -3.94 15.67 -5.60
N GLY A 129 -3.11 15.89 -4.59
CA GLY A 129 -1.71 16.29 -4.75
C GLY A 129 -0.93 16.11 -3.45
N VAL A 130 -0.01 15.15 -3.43
CA VAL A 130 0.82 14.86 -2.25
C VAL A 130 1.83 15.98 -2.04
N LYS A 131 1.84 16.58 -0.85
CA LYS A 131 2.95 17.41 -0.37
C LYS A 131 3.70 16.60 0.68
N ALA A 132 4.91 16.12 0.34
CA ALA A 132 5.81 15.56 1.32
C ALA A 132 6.15 16.65 2.36
N VAL A 133 6.10 16.32 3.65
CA VAL A 133 6.54 17.24 4.71
C VAL A 133 7.94 16.81 5.09
N GLN A 134 8.93 17.67 4.82
CA GLN A 134 10.31 17.49 5.28
C GLN A 134 10.40 17.64 6.80
#